data_AF-D7A5J6-F1
#
_entry.id   AF-D7A5J6-F1
#
_cell.length_a   1.000
_cell.length_b   1.000
_cell.length_c   1.000
_cell.angle_alpha   90.00
_cell.angle_beta   90.00
_cell.angle_gamma   90.00
#
_symmetry.space_group_name_H-M   'P 1'
#
loop_
_entity.id
_entity.type
_entity.pdbx_description
1 polymer ?
#
loop_
_entity_poly.entity_id
_entity_poly.type
_entity_poly.pdbx_seq_one_letter_code
_entity_poly.pdbx_strand_id
1 'polypeptide(L)' 'MSVISYVVLPFIENDDGELQLGEAQEAQTALAAIGRAAVLAQKHAGAIAFSRAGNPDLG' A
#
# COMPACT_ATOMS: atom_id res chain seq x y z
N MET A 1 -12.97 18.99 2.82
CA MET A 1 -11.62 19.25 3.43
C MET A 1 -10.67 18.18 2.88
N SER A 2 -9.48 18.50 2.36
CA SER A 2 -8.61 17.44 1.82
C SER A 2 -7.89 16.70 2.94
N VAL A 3 -7.98 15.37 2.96
CA VAL A 3 -7.34 14.47 3.93
C VAL A 3 -6.27 13.64 3.22
N ILE A 4 -5.08 13.54 3.82
CA ILE A 4 -4.02 12.66 3.34
C ILE A 4 -4.19 11.27 3.96
N SER A 5 -4.33 10.25 3.10
CA SER A 5 -4.31 8.85 3.49
C SER A 5 -3.01 8.20 3.01
N TYR A 6 -2.44 7.30 3.80
CA TYR A 6 -1.25 6.53 3.44
C TYR A 6 -1.63 5.07 3.21
N VAL A 7 -1.21 4.50 2.08
CA VAL A 7 -1.58 3.14 1.66
C VAL A 7 -0.31 2.38 1.29
N VAL A 8 -0.32 1.08 1.60
CA VAL A 8 0.73 0.12 1.25
C VAL A 8 0.11 -1.00 0.44
N LEU A 9 0.75 -1.35 -0.68
CA LEU A 9 0.32 -2.44 -1.57
C LEU A 9 1.51 -3.37 -1.85
N PRO A 10 1.44 -4.65 -1.44
CA PRO A 10 2.44 -5.65 -1.83
C PRO A 10 2.18 -6.18 -3.25
N PHE A 11 3.24 -6.65 -3.92
CA PHE A 11 3.13 -7.42 -5.16
C PHE A 11 3.19 -8.91 -4.83
N ILE A 12 2.10 -9.63 -5.04
CA ILE A 12 2.02 -11.07 -4.80
C ILE A 12 2.04 -11.83 -6.12
N GLU A 13 2.54 -13.06 -6.10
CA GLU A 13 2.45 -13.97 -7.23
C GLU A 13 1.12 -14.74 -7.14
N ASN A 14 0.41 -14.89 -8.25
CA ASN A 14 -0.79 -15.74 -8.33
C ASN A 14 -0.41 -17.20 -8.65
N ASP A 15 -1.42 -18.09 -8.71
CA ASP A 15 -1.19 -19.51 -8.98
C ASP A 15 -0.62 -19.79 -10.38
N ASP A 16 -0.75 -18.84 -11.31
CA ASP A 16 -0.20 -18.90 -12.68
C ASP A 16 1.23 -18.33 -12.77
N GLY A 17 1.81 -17.87 -11.66
CA GLY A 17 3.15 -17.27 -11.62
C GLY A 17 3.19 -15.79 -12.03
N GLU A 18 2.04 -15.15 -12.19
CA GLU A 18 1.94 -13.73 -12.58
C GLU A 18 1.95 -12.81 -11.35
N LEU A 19 2.58 -11.64 -11.50
CA LEU A 19 2.58 -10.61 -10.47
C LEU A 19 1.26 -9.84 -10.48
N GLN A 20 0.60 -9.81 -9.33
CA GLN A 20 -0.59 -9.02 -9.07
C GLN A 20 -0.44 -8.17 -7.81
N LEU A 21 -1.34 -7.21 -7.62
CA LEU A 21 -1.41 -6.46 -6.37
C LEU A 21 -2.09 -7.32 -5.30
N GLY A 22 -1.51 -7.37 -4.12
CA GLY A 22 -2.14 -7.95 -2.94
C GLY A 22 -3.08 -6.96 -2.24
N GLU A 23 -3.47 -7.30 -1.02
CA GLU A 23 -4.39 -6.49 -0.23
C GLU A 23 -3.79 -5.14 0.19
N ALA A 24 -4.54 -4.06 -0.04
CA ALA A 24 -4.18 -2.71 0.38
C ALA A 24 -4.25 -2.57 1.90
N GLN A 25 -3.19 -2.03 2.50
CA GLN A 25 -3.12 -1.77 3.93
C GLN A 25 -3.00 -0.28 4.20
N GLU A 26 -3.89 0.27 5.02
CA GLU A 26 -3.82 1.68 5.42
C GLU A 26 -2.85 1.91 6.57
N ALA A 27 -2.13 3.03 6.51
CA ALA A 27 -1.25 3.49 7.57
C ALA A 27 -1.63 4.91 8.02
N GLN A 28 -1.42 5.19 9.30
CA GLN A 28 -1.74 6.50 9.88
C GLN A 28 -0.71 7.58 9.53
N THR A 29 0.52 7.19 9.17
CA THR A 29 1.60 8.12 8.84
C THR A 29 2.44 7.58 7.67
N ALA A 30 3.16 8.49 6.99
CA ALA A 30 4.10 8.13 5.93
C ALA A 30 5.19 7.14 6.42
N LEU A 31 5.75 7.38 7.62
CA LEU A 31 6.79 6.52 8.18
C LEU A 31 6.26 5.11 8.48
N ALA A 32 5.04 5.00 9.00
CA ALA A 32 4.40 3.71 9.20
C ALA A 32 4.15 2.98 7.87
N ALA A 33 3.75 3.69 6.81
CA ALA A 33 3.56 3.13 5.48
C ALA A 33 4.87 2.58 4.91
N ILE A 34 5.96 3.37 4.98
CA ILE A 34 7.29 2.98 4.51
C ILE A 34 7.80 1.75 5.26
N GLY A 35 7.70 1.75 6.60
CA GLY A 35 8.13 0.61 7.42
C GLY A 35 7.37 -0.67 7.08
N ARG A 36 6.06 -0.59 6.87
CA ARG A 36 5.24 -1.74 6.44
C ARG A 36 5.62 -2.23 5.05
N ALA A 37 5.83 -1.32 4.09
CA ALA A 37 6.30 -1.69 2.75
C ALA A 37 7.65 -2.42 2.80
N ALA A 38 8.60 -1.94 3.62
CA ALA A 38 9.89 -2.60 3.80
C ALA A 38 9.78 -4.02 4.37
N VAL A 39 8.82 -4.27 5.27
CA VAL A 39 8.55 -5.62 5.80
C VAL A 39 7.88 -6.51 4.76
N LEU A 40 6.88 -5.98 4.04
CA LEU A 40 6.16 -6.74 3.01
C LEU A 40 7.05 -7.08 1.81
N ALA A 41 7.93 -6.17 1.40
CA ALA A 41 8.89 -6.41 0.33
C ALA A 41 9.88 -7.55 0.63
N GLN A 42 10.07 -7.93 1.90
CA GLN A 42 10.88 -9.11 2.25
C GLN A 42 10.13 -10.43 2.08
N LYS A 43 8.79 -10.41 2.05
CA LYS A 43 7.93 -11.60 1.99
C LYS A 43 7.28 -11.81 0.63
N HIS A 44 7.36 -10.83 -0.24
CA HIS A 44 6.67 -10.75 -1.51
C HIS A 44 7.62 -10.24 -2.60
N ALA A 45 7.18 -10.18 -3.86
CA ALA A 45 8.00 -9.70 -4.97
C ALA A 45 8.33 -8.18 -4.91
N GLY A 46 7.80 -7.50 -3.89
CA GLY A 46 8.03 -6.10 -3.59
C GLY A 46 6.81 -5.51 -2.88
N ALA A 47 6.89 -4.22 -2.53
CA ALA A 47 5.74 -3.46 -2.07
C ALA A 47 5.94 -1.97 -2.37
N ILE A 48 4.84 -1.25 -2.57
CA ILE A 48 4.83 0.21 -2.69
C ILE A 48 4.11 0.84 -1.50
N ALA A 49 4.62 1.97 -1.04
CA ALA A 49 3.91 2.87 -0.13
C ALA A 49 3.68 4.20 -0.84
N PHE A 50 2.46 4.72 -0.77
CA PHE A 50 2.11 6.01 -1.36
C PHE A 50 1.11 6.74 -0.48
N SER A 51 1.05 8.06 -0.64
CA SER A 51 -0.02 8.88 -0.07
C SER A 51 -0.97 9.35 -1.15
N ARG A 52 -2.23 9.56 -0.78
CA ARG A 52 -3.21 10.21 -1.63
C ARG A 52 -3.94 11.29 -0.84
N ALA A 53 -4.21 12.40 -1.52
CA ALA A 53 -5.08 13.44 -1.02
C ALA A 53 -6.50 13.17 -1.52
N GLY A 54 -7.43 12.89 -0.61
CA GLY A 54 -8.84 12.67 -0.91
C GLY A 54 -9.72 13.67 -0.20
N ASN A 55 -10.79 14.11 -0.85
CA ASN A 55 -11.87 14.77 -0.13
C ASN A 55 -12.87 13.69 0.30
N PRO A 56 -12.99 13.38 1.60
CA PRO A 56 -13.92 12.34 2.08
C PRO A 56 -15.39 12.68 1.78
N ASP A 57 -15.68 13.95 1.50
CA ASP A 57 -17.01 14.45 1.15
C ASP A 57 -17.42 14.15 -0.32
N LEU A 58 -16.49 13.66 -1.15
CA LEU A 58 -16.71 13.40 -2.59
C LEU A 58 -16.84 11.90 -2.93
N GLY A 59 -17.41 11.11 -2.01
CA GLY A 59 -17.57 9.65 -2.14
C GLY A 59 -18.10 9.16 -3.48
#